data_AF-A0A2G9Z0V0-F1
#
_entry.id   AF-A0A2G9Z0V0-F1
#
_cell.length_a   1.000
_cell.length_b   1.000
_cell.length_c   1.000
_cell.angle_alpha   90.00
_cell.angle_beta   90.00
_cell.angle_gamma   90.00
#
_symmetry.space_group_name_H-M   'P 1'
#
loop_
_entity.id
_entity.type
_entity.pdbx_description
1 polymer ?
#
loop_
_entity_poly.entity_id
_entity_poly.type
_entity_poly.pdbx_seq_one_letter_code
_entity_poly.pdbx_strand_id
1 'polypeptide(L)' 'ELDKVAQDLVLRYGAKCSFKGYENFPACLCTSLNEEIVHAAPSDRLLKEGDI' A
#
# COMPACT_ATOMS: atom_id res chain seq x y z
N GLU A 1 -3.97 7.45 1.52
CA GLU A 1 -5.39 7.16 1.16
C GLU A 1 -5.58 5.76 0.58
N LEU A 2 -4.80 5.38 -0.44
CA LEU A 2 -4.94 4.07 -1.12
C LEU A 2 -4.82 2.86 -0.18
N ASP A 3 -3.86 2.87 0.76
CA ASP A 3 -3.70 1.78 1.73
C ASP A 3 -4.95 1.54 2.57
N LYS A 4 -5.61 2.62 3.01
CA LYS A 4 -6.85 2.54 3.78
C LYS A 4 -7.97 1.92 2.95
N VAL A 5 -8.11 2.33 1.68
CA VAL A 5 -9.12 1.78 0.77
C VAL A 5 -8.87 0.29 0.52
N ALA A 6 -7.62 -0.13 0.32
CA ALA A 6 -7.31 -1.55 0.16
C ALA A 6 -7.55 -2.34 1.44
N GLN A 7 -7.20 -1.79 2.60
CA GLN A 7 -7.49 -2.41 3.89
C GLN A 7 -8.99 -2.61 4.07
N ASP A 8 -9.80 -1.58 3.80
CA ASP A 8 -11.25 -1.65 3.91
C ASP A 8 -11.85 -2.69 2.94
N LEU A 9 -11.30 -2.78 1.72
CA LEU A 9 -11.73 -3.76 0.73
C LEU A 9 -11.40 -5.19 1.17
N VAL A 10 -10.17 -5.43 1.62
CA VAL A 10 -9.72 -6.73 2.11
C VAL A 10 -10.57 -7.18 3.30
N LEU A 11 -10.80 -6.30 4.27
CA LEU A 11 -11.63 -6.59 5.44
C LEU A 11 -13.09 -6.84 5.06
N ARG A 12 -13.64 -6.12 4.08
CA ARG A 12 -15.02 -6.31 3.59
C ARG A 12 -15.27 -7.71 3.06
N TYR A 13 -14.27 -8.35 2.46
CA TYR A 13 -14.36 -9.72 1.97
C TYR A 13 -13.96 -10.78 3.01
N GLY A 14 -13.78 -10.40 4.28
CA GLY A 14 -13.38 -11.32 5.35
C GLY A 14 -11.93 -11.81 5.22
N ALA A 15 -11.11 -11.16 4.40
CA ALA A 15 -9.72 -11.48 4.21
C ALA A 15 -8.82 -10.67 5.17
N LYS A 16 -7.53 -10.99 5.17
CA LYS A 16 -6.49 -10.29 5.92
C LYS A 16 -5.44 -9.73 4.97
N CYS A 17 -4.90 -8.56 5.29
CA CYS A 17 -3.81 -7.97 4.53
C CYS A 17 -2.55 -8.82 4.71
N SER A 18 -2.06 -9.45 3.65
CA SER A 18 -0.89 -10.35 3.74
C SER A 18 0.39 -9.62 4.15
N PHE A 19 0.58 -8.38 3.69
CA PHE A 19 1.78 -7.60 3.98
C PHE A 19 1.74 -6.94 5.35
N LYS A 20 0.56 -6.60 5.88
CA LYS A 20 0.45 -5.83 7.13
C LYS A 20 0.91 -6.68 8.32
N GLY A 21 2.09 -6.37 8.86
CA GLY A 21 2.75 -7.10 9.93
C GLY A 21 3.70 -8.21 9.46
N TYR A 22 3.78 -8.50 8.16
CA TYR A 22 4.77 -9.44 7.62
C TYR A 22 6.16 -8.79 7.65
N GLU A 23 7.12 -9.40 8.33
CA GLU A 23 8.48 -8.83 8.52
C GLU A 23 8.49 -7.36 8.98
N ASN A 24 7.52 -6.99 9.83
CA ASN A 24 7.28 -5.63 10.31
C ASN A 24 6.87 -4.61 9.22
N PHE A 25 6.41 -5.09 8.06
CA PHE A 25 5.89 -4.21 7.01
C PHE A 25 4.59 -3.52 7.49
N PRO A 26 4.45 -2.19 7.33
CA PRO A 26 3.46 -1.42 8.07
C PRO A 26 2.05 -1.41 7.44
N ALA A 27 1.93 -1.81 6.18
CA ALA A 27 0.78 -1.46 5.33
C ALA A 27 0.12 -2.69 4.69
N CYS A 28 -1.12 -2.50 4.21
CA CYS A 28 -1.88 -3.52 3.52
C CYS A 28 -1.40 -3.75 2.09
N LEU A 29 -0.92 -2.70 1.43
CA LEU A 29 -0.37 -2.73 0.08
C LEU A 29 0.98 -2.02 -0.02
N CYS A 30 1.74 -2.31 -1.06
CA CYS A 30 2.96 -1.59 -1.43
C CYS A 30 2.64 -0.54 -2.50
N THR A 31 3.15 0.69 -2.37
CA THR A 31 3.05 1.73 -3.41
C THR A 31 4.45 2.16 -3.80
N SER A 32 4.91 1.69 -4.95
CA SER A 32 6.23 2.01 -5.51
C SER A 32 6.06 2.97 -6.69
N LEU A 33 6.54 4.20 -6.52
CA LEU A 33 6.46 5.27 -7.50
C LEU A 33 7.81 5.47 -8.20
N ASN A 34 7.77 5.67 -9.51
CA ASN A 34 8.89 6.10 -10.34
C ASN A 34 10.14 5.20 -10.20
N GLU A 35 11.16 5.64 -9.45
CA GLU A 35 12.39 4.90 -9.22
C GLU A 35 12.29 3.80 -8.14
N GLU A 36 11.21 3.78 -7.37
CA GLU A 36 10.98 2.75 -6.37
C GLU A 36 10.70 1.41 -7.06
N ILE A 37 11.53 0.39 -6.79
CA ILE A 37 11.48 -0.87 -7.53
C ILE A 37 10.27 -1.71 -7.10
N VAL A 38 10.21 -2.11 -5.84
CA VAL A 38 9.12 -2.89 -5.23
C VAL A 38 9.10 -2.67 -3.72
N HIS A 39 8.01 -3.07 -3.05
CA HIS A 39 7.89 -3.08 -1.59
C HIS A 39 8.09 -1.72 -0.91
N ALA A 40 7.86 -0.62 -1.63
CA ALA A 40 7.83 0.68 -0.99
C ALA A 40 6.57 0.80 -0.12
N ALA A 41 6.77 1.21 1.13
CA ALA A 41 5.67 1.46 2.04
C ALA A 41 4.92 2.73 1.61
N PRO A 42 3.58 2.74 1.72
CA PRO A 42 2.79 3.96 1.51
C PRO A 42 3.30 5.13 2.34
N SER A 43 3.31 6.30 1.73
CA SER A 43 3.74 7.56 2.33
C SER A 43 2.70 8.66 2.14
N ASP A 44 2.93 9.81 2.77
CA ASP A 44 2.10 11.01 2.60
C ASP A 44 2.41 11.77 1.29
N ARG A 45 3.21 11.19 0.38
CA ARG A 45 3.50 11.79 -0.92
C ARG A 45 2.21 11.91 -1.74
N LEU A 46 1.92 13.11 -2.22
CA LEU A 46 0.85 13.35 -3.19
C LEU A 46 1.32 12.90 -4.57
N LEU A 47 0.51 12.05 -5.21
CA LEU A 47 0.70 11.64 -6.60
C LEU A 47 0.57 12.86 -7.53
N LYS A 48 1.42 12.91 -8.55
CA LYS A 48 1.40 13.95 -9.57
C LYS A 48 1.08 13.36 -10.93
N GLU A 49 0.52 14.19 -11.80
CA GLU A 49 0.37 13.84 -13.22
C GLU A 49 1.72 13.39 -13.79
N GLY A 50 1.75 12.19 -14.38
CA GLY A 50 2.96 11.58 -14.93
C GLY A 50 3.78 10.72 -13.96
N ASP A 51 3.44 10.65 -12.66
CA ASP A 51 3.98 9.60 -11.78
C ASP A 51 3.46 8.23 -12.25
N ILE A 52 4.33 7.21 -12.19
CA ILE A 52 4.04 5.82 -12.53
C ILE A 52 4.30 4.87 -11.38
#